data_AF-A0A2T4IL07-F1
#
_entry.id   AF-A0A2T4IL07-F1
#
_cell.length_a   1.000
_cell.length_b   1.000
_cell.length_c   1.000
_cell.angle_alpha   90.00
_cell.angle_beta   90.00
_cell.angle_gamma   90.00
#
_symmetry.space_group_name_H-M   'P 1'
#
loop_
_entity.id
_entity.type
_entity.pdbx_description
1 polymer ?
#
loop_
_entity_poly.entity_id
_entity_poly.type
_entity_poly.pdbx_seq_one_letter_code
_entity_poly.pdbx_strand_id
1 'polypeptide(L)' 'MNQEVSYGFAPTEFEERVAKAQRLMDQHRLDGLLLTSMDNIRYFIGVDSTFWESFTRPWFVLVPATRAPLAIIP' A
#
# COMPACT_ATOMS: atom_id res chain seq x y z
N MET A 1 -1.81 -24.49 -10.56
CA MET A 1 -0.44 -24.25 -10.06
C MET A 1 -0.48 -22.88 -9.39
N ASN A 2 -0.79 -22.83 -8.09
CA ASN A 2 -0.85 -21.57 -7.34
C ASN A 2 0.59 -21.08 -7.16
N GLN A 3 1.08 -20.27 -8.09
CA GLN A 3 2.29 -19.51 -7.83
C GLN A 3 1.93 -18.49 -6.75
N GLU A 4 2.39 -18.71 -5.53
CA GLU A 4 2.53 -17.64 -4.55
C GLU A 4 3.42 -16.58 -5.19
N VAL A 5 2.79 -15.52 -5.67
CA VAL A 5 3.49 -14.37 -6.23
C VAL A 5 4.26 -13.75 -5.06
N SER A 6 5.56 -14.04 -4.99
CA SER A 6 6.43 -13.43 -3.99
C SER A 6 6.69 -11.99 -4.40
N TYR A 7 6.00 -11.05 -3.74
CA TYR A 7 6.19 -9.60 -3.93
C TYR A 7 7.50 -9.09 -3.28
N GLY A 8 8.53 -9.92 -3.22
CA GLY A 8 9.82 -9.66 -2.60
C GLY A 8 9.88 -9.86 -1.08
N PHE A 9 8.74 -9.86 -0.38
CA PHE A 9 8.65 -10.08 1.06
C PHE A 9 7.51 -11.04 1.43
N ALA A 10 7.56 -11.60 2.64
CA ALA A 10 6.47 -12.40 3.19
C ALA A 10 5.23 -11.53 3.45
N PRO A 11 4.00 -12.07 3.37
CA PRO A 11 2.77 -11.31 3.66
C PRO A 11 2.80 -10.58 5.01
N THR A 12 3.38 -11.20 6.04
CA THR A 12 3.50 -10.66 7.40
C THR A 12 4.30 -9.36 7.45
N GLU A 13 5.33 -9.20 6.60
CA GLU A 13 6.10 -7.96 6.52
C GLU A 13 5.23 -6.78 6.10
N PHE A 14 4.33 -6.97 5.13
CA PHE A 14 3.42 -5.92 4.68
C PHE A 14 2.38 -5.58 5.76
N GLU A 15 1.85 -6.58 6.46
CA GLU A 15 0.95 -6.39 7.60
C GLU A 15 1.61 -5.58 8.72
N GLU A 16 2.87 -5.88 9.04
CA GLU A 16 3.64 -5.15 10.06
C GLU A 16 3.91 -3.69 9.65
N ARG A 17 4.20 -3.44 8.37
CA ARG A 17 4.35 -2.08 7.83
C ARG A 17 3.07 -1.27 7.95
N VAL A 18 1.92 -1.86 7.64
CA VAL A 18 0.60 -1.23 7.82
C VAL A 18 0.35 -0.94 9.30
N ALA A 19 0.54 -1.92 10.19
CA ALA A 19 0.34 -1.74 11.63
C ALA A 19 1.26 -0.66 12.22
N LYS A 20 2.51 -0.57 11.75
CA LYS A 20 3.42 0.52 12.11
C LYS A 20 2.89 1.88 11.67
N ALA A 21 2.44 2.00 10.42
CA ALA A 21 1.86 3.26 9.93
C ALA A 21 0.61 3.67 10.72
N GLN A 22 -0.27 2.72 11.06
CA GLN A 22 -1.47 2.97 11.87
C GLN A 22 -1.14 3.46 13.29
N ARG A 23 -0.14 2.88 13.95
CA ARG A 23 0.35 3.38 15.24
C ARG A 23 0.88 4.80 15.17
N LEU A 24 1.62 5.14 14.11
CA LEU A 24 2.10 6.51 13.89
C LEU A 24 0.95 7.47 13.57
N MET A 25 -0.03 7.03 12.76
CA MET A 25 -1.24 7.81 12.48
C MET A 25 -2.01 8.17 13.75
N ASP A 26 -2.17 7.23 14.67
CA ASP A 26 -2.81 7.47 15.97
C ASP A 26 -2.07 8.55 16.78
N GLN A 27 -0.74 8.46 16.87
CA GLN A 27 0.12 9.46 17.54
C GLN A 27 -0.01 10.87 16.93
N HIS A 28 -0.18 10.94 15.61
CA HIS A 28 -0.28 12.20 14.87
C HIS A 28 -1.72 12.65 14.60
N ARG A 29 -2.73 11.94 15.12
CA ARG A 29 -4.16 12.20 14.90
C ARG A 29 -4.54 12.26 13.40
N LEU A 30 -4.05 11.30 12.64
CA LEU A 30 -4.35 11.12 11.22
C LEU A 30 -5.34 9.96 11.03
N ASP A 31 -6.34 10.15 10.18
CA ASP A 31 -7.37 9.11 9.91
C ASP A 31 -7.01 8.17 8.75
N GLY A 32 -6.01 8.54 7.94
CA GLY A 32 -5.55 7.73 6.82
C GLY A 32 -4.38 8.36 6.05
N LEU A 33 -3.73 7.53 5.23
CA LEU A 33 -2.70 7.93 4.28
C LEU A 33 -3.19 7.64 2.86
N LEU A 34 -3.15 8.65 1.99
CA LEU A 34 -3.34 8.45 0.55
C LEU A 34 -1.95 8.35 -0.11
N LEU A 35 -1.61 7.16 -0.59
CA LEU A 35 -0.34 6.89 -1.24
C LEU A 35 -0.45 7.22 -2.74
N THR A 36 0.44 8.09 -3.22
CA THR A 36 0.43 8.61 -4.59
C THR A 36 1.71 8.28 -5.37
N SER A 37 2.76 7.81 -4.69
CA SER A 37 4.01 7.41 -5.33
C SER A 37 4.13 5.89 -5.44
N MET A 38 4.78 5.45 -6.51
CA MET A 38 5.06 4.03 -6.78
C MET A 38 5.82 3.39 -5.62
N ASP A 39 6.88 4.03 -5.13
CA ASP A 39 7.72 3.47 -4.06
C ASP A 39 6.93 3.22 -2.77
N ASN A 40 6.02 4.13 -2.41
CA ASN A 40 5.18 3.96 -1.24
C ASN A 40 4.20 2.80 -1.43
N ILE A 41 3.60 2.69 -2.61
CA ILE A 41 2.65 1.60 -2.88
C ILE A 41 3.36 0.24 -2.89
N ARG A 42 4.54 0.16 -3.52
CA ARG A 42 5.40 -1.03 -3.44
C ARG A 42 5.78 -1.37 -2.00
N TYR A 43 6.11 -0.37 -1.19
CA TYR A 43 6.45 -0.58 0.22
C TYR A 43 5.30 -1.19 1.02
N PHE A 44 4.06 -0.72 0.80
CA PHE A 44 2.91 -1.17 1.59
C PHE A 44 2.21 -2.43 1.07
N ILE A 45 2.18 -2.66 -0.24
CA ILE A 45 1.42 -3.77 -0.83
C ILE A 45 2.21 -4.61 -1.85
N GLY A 46 3.49 -4.31 -2.05
CA GLY A 46 4.40 -5.16 -2.83
C GLY A 46 4.24 -5.12 -4.35
N VAL A 47 3.27 -4.36 -4.87
CA VAL A 47 3.01 -4.32 -6.32
C VAL A 47 4.14 -3.58 -7.05
N ASP A 48 4.73 -4.25 -8.03
CA ASP A 48 5.70 -3.71 -8.98
C ASP A 48 5.04 -3.74 -10.37
N SER A 49 4.71 -2.58 -10.92
CA SER A 49 3.92 -2.46 -12.16
C SER A 49 4.40 -1.28 -12.98
N THR A 50 4.34 -1.39 -14.32
CA THR A 50 4.66 -0.29 -15.25
C THR A 50 3.48 0.67 -15.45
N PHE A 51 2.33 0.43 -14.78
CA PHE A 51 1.10 1.22 -14.95
C PHE A 51 1.29 2.73 -14.71
N TRP A 52 2.30 3.08 -13.93
CA TRP A 52 2.71 4.44 -13.59
C TRP A 52 3.27 5.25 -14.77
N GLU A 53 3.61 4.60 -15.88
CA GLU A 53 3.99 5.28 -17.13
C GLU A 53 2.77 5.91 -17.83
N SER A 54 1.55 5.57 -17.39
CA SER A 54 0.30 6.15 -17.89
C SER A 54 -0.21 7.24 -16.95
N PHE A 55 0.25 8.49 -17.15
CA PHE A 55 -0.07 9.65 -16.33
C PHE A 55 -1.57 10.03 -16.23
N THR A 56 -2.44 9.38 -17.00
CA THR A 56 -3.89 9.63 -17.02
C THR A 56 -4.72 8.56 -16.29
N ARG A 57 -4.09 7.53 -15.73
CA ARG A 57 -4.77 6.46 -14.99
C ARG A 57 -4.50 6.61 -13.49
N PRO A 58 -5.46 7.13 -12.70
CA PRO A 58 -5.26 7.28 -11.26
C PRO A 58 -5.02 5.91 -10.62
N TRP A 59 -3.90 5.77 -9.93
CA TRP A 59 -3.53 4.56 -9.22
C TRP A 59 -3.09 4.97 -7.82
N PHE A 60 -3.94 4.72 -6.83
CA PHE A 60 -3.69 5.14 -5.45
C PHE A 60 -3.93 3.98 -4.49
N VAL A 61 -3.36 4.09 -3.31
CA VAL A 61 -3.71 3.20 -2.19
C VAL A 61 -4.08 4.06 -0.99
N LEU A 62 -5.26 3.82 -0.43
CA LEU A 62 -5.66 4.38 0.84
C LEU A 62 -5.28 3.41 1.96
N VAL A 63 -4.45 3.84 2.90
CA VAL A 63 -4.19 3.12 4.16
C VAL A 63 -4.99 3.79 5.27
N PRO A 64 -6.15 3.25 5.68
CA PRO A 64 -6.95 3.81 6.76
C PRO A 64 -6.32 3.51 8.14
N ALA A 65 -6.65 4.33 9.15
CA ALA A 65 -6.12 4.21 10.51
C ALA A 65 -6.38 2.84 11.20
N THR A 66 -7.43 2.11 10.81
CA THR A 66 -7.87 0.90 11.53
C THR A 66 -8.25 -0.28 10.64
N ARG A 67 -8.05 -0.20 9.32
CA ARG A 67 -8.44 -1.27 8.37
C ARG A 67 -7.32 -1.59 7.39
N ALA A 68 -7.51 -2.66 6.62
CA ALA A 68 -6.59 -3.02 5.55
C ALA A 68 -6.51 -1.92 4.47
N PRO A 69 -5.37 -1.78 3.78
CA PRO A 69 -5.24 -0.87 2.65
C PRO A 69 -6.25 -1.15 1.53
N LEU A 70 -6.70 -0.10 0.85
CA LEU A 70 -7.62 -0.17 -0.29
C LEU A 70 -6.94 0.39 -1.54
N ALA A 71 -6.87 -0.41 -2.60
CA ALA A 71 -6.42 0.05 -3.91
C ALA A 71 -7.56 0.80 -4.63
N ILE A 72 -7.26 1.98 -5.14
CA ILE A 72 -8.14 2.81 -5.97
C ILE A 72 -7.54 2.82 -7.37
N ILE A 73 -8.19 2.09 -8.27
CA ILE A 73 -7.72 1.84 -9.63
C ILE A 73 -8.88 2.06 -10.63
N PRO A 74 -8.62 2.38 -11.91
CA PRO A 74 -9.66 2.57 -12.92
C PRO A 74 -10.29 1.26 -13.39
#